data_AF-A0AAC9IP84-F1
#
_entry.id   AF-A0AAC9IP84-F1
#
_cell.length_a   1.000
_cell.length_b   1.000
_cell.length_c   1.000
_cell.angle_alpha   90.00
_cell.angle_beta   90.00
_cell.angle_gamma   90.00
#
_symmetry.space_group_name_H-M   'P 1'
#
loop_
_entity.id
_entity.type
_entity.pdbx_description
1 polymer ?
#
loop_
_entity_poly.entity_id
_entity_poly.type
_entity_poly.pdbx_seq_one_letter_code
_entity_poly.pdbx_strand_id
1 'polypeptide(L)'
;MRFSYYNLTSKILLFVFCLLPFLGMSIFFLQVGNGLAKSLSAVMLFLFVVFVYKCFFIKVSIDVEGVTYKSLLKEKQLKWNEINDVLIVVRERRSVADYYKFDEWMNAGKAGKSYFVLFRTTEGFPENPMFMFSAPTSEDYISVQFRPAIQKAIAQYRK
;
A
#
# COMPACT_ATOMS: atom_id res chain seq x y z
N MET A 1 1.36 -2.61 20.04
CA MET A 1 2.42 -3.12 19.16
C MET A 1 2.36 -2.32 17.86
N ARG A 2 3.46 -1.72 17.39
CA ARG A 2 3.44 -0.87 16.17
C ARG A 2 3.40 -1.75 14.92
N PHE A 3 2.26 -1.84 14.23
CA PHE A 3 2.22 -2.49 12.92
C PHE A 3 2.92 -1.59 11.89
N SER A 4 3.80 -2.17 11.08
CA SER A 4 4.47 -1.47 9.97
C SER A 4 4.23 -2.27 8.70
N TYR A 5 3.53 -1.66 7.74
CA TYR A 5 3.13 -2.34 6.50
C TYR A 5 4.36 -2.80 5.68
N TYR A 6 5.38 -1.96 5.59
CA TYR A 6 6.68 -2.29 5.01
C TYR A 6 7.64 -2.79 6.11
N ASN A 7 7.34 -3.93 6.73
CA ASN A 7 8.23 -4.57 7.69
C ASN A 7 9.49 -5.15 7.00
N LEU A 8 10.51 -5.48 7.79
CA LEU A 8 11.80 -5.95 7.27
C LEU A 8 11.65 -7.15 6.31
N THR A 9 10.81 -8.13 6.67
CA THR A 9 10.52 -9.30 5.82
C THR A 9 9.92 -8.91 4.48
N SER A 10 8.93 -8.02 4.45
CA SER A 10 8.31 -7.55 3.20
C SER A 10 9.30 -6.76 2.35
N LYS A 11 10.21 -6.00 2.99
CA LYS A 11 11.31 -5.30 2.29
C LYS A 11 12.31 -6.28 1.67
N ILE A 12 12.68 -7.33 2.38
CA ILE A 12 13.57 -8.39 1.86
C ILE A 12 12.91 -9.08 0.66
N LEU A 13 11.64 -9.47 0.77
CA LEU A 13 10.91 -10.10 -0.32
C LEU A 13 10.84 -9.17 -1.55
N LEU A 14 10.48 -7.90 -1.36
CA LEU A 14 10.49 -6.91 -2.45
C LEU A 14 11.88 -6.72 -3.05
N PHE A 15 12.93 -6.75 -2.24
CA PHE A 15 14.31 -6.64 -2.71
C PHE A 15 14.69 -7.83 -3.60
N VAL A 16 14.43 -9.06 -3.15
CA VAL A 16 14.78 -10.29 -3.85
C VAL A 16 13.94 -10.47 -5.12
N PHE A 17 12.64 -10.20 -5.06
CA PHE A 17 11.73 -10.48 -6.18
C PHE A 17 11.53 -9.31 -7.15
N CYS A 18 11.87 -8.08 -6.77
CA CYS A 18 11.72 -6.92 -7.65
C CYS A 18 13.05 -6.24 -7.93
N LEU A 19 13.75 -5.78 -6.89
CA LEU A 19 14.94 -4.94 -7.08
C LEU A 19 16.10 -5.68 -7.76
N LEU A 20 16.41 -6.89 -7.29
CA LEU A 20 17.52 -7.67 -7.82
C LEU A 20 17.27 -8.10 -9.28
N PRO A 21 16.07 -8.60 -9.67
CA PRO A 21 15.75 -8.89 -11.06
C PRO A 21 15.77 -7.66 -11.97
N PHE A 22 15.20 -6.52 -11.56
CA PHE A 22 15.22 -5.31 -12.41
C PHE A 22 16.63 -4.80 -12.64
N LEU A 23 17.47 -4.81 -11.60
CA LEU A 23 18.88 -4.43 -11.75
C LEU A 23 19.64 -5.42 -12.64
N GLY A 24 19.46 -6.72 -12.42
CA GLY A 24 20.10 -7.77 -13.22
C GLY A 24 19.71 -7.71 -14.70
N MET A 25 18.41 -7.59 -14.99
CA MET A 25 17.90 -7.47 -16.36
C MET A 25 18.38 -6.18 -17.04
N SER A 26 18.44 -5.07 -16.29
CA SER A 26 19.00 -3.83 -16.82
C SER A 26 20.45 -4.01 -17.27
N ILE A 27 21.30 -4.58 -16.40
CA ILE A 27 22.73 -4.80 -16.69
C ILE A 27 22.87 -5.75 -17.89
N PHE A 28 22.10 -6.84 -17.91
CA PHE A 28 22.08 -7.78 -19.03
C PHE A 28 21.74 -7.09 -20.36
N PHE A 29 20.69 -6.27 -20.39
CA PHE A 29 20.30 -5.55 -21.61
C PHE A 29 21.34 -4.51 -22.06
N LEU A 30 22.09 -3.89 -21.13
CA LEU A 30 23.22 -3.03 -21.49
C LEU A 30 24.34 -3.82 -22.18
N GLN A 31 24.61 -5.04 -21.71
CA GLN A 31 25.65 -5.91 -22.27
C GLN A 31 25.31 -6.41 -23.69
N VAL A 32 24.03 -6.64 -24.00
CA VAL A 32 23.59 -7.04 -25.36
C VAL A 32 23.87 -5.95 -26.41
N GLY A 33 23.89 -4.68 -26.01
CA GLY A 33 24.45 -3.58 -26.81
C GLY A 33 23.63 -3.07 -28.01
N ASN A 34 22.56 -3.77 -28.42
CA ASN A 34 21.67 -3.30 -29.49
C ASN A 34 20.71 -2.18 -29.03
N GLY A 35 20.20 -1.38 -29.97
CA GLY A 35 19.40 -0.19 -29.65
C GLY A 35 18.11 -0.49 -28.86
N LEU A 36 17.45 -1.60 -29.17
CA LEU A 36 16.23 -2.04 -28.47
C LEU A 36 16.55 -2.45 -27.02
N ALA A 37 17.61 -3.21 -26.79
CA ALA A 37 18.06 -3.62 -25.47
C ALA A 37 18.44 -2.42 -24.60
N LYS A 38 19.13 -1.40 -25.16
CA LYS A 38 19.42 -0.16 -24.42
C LYS A 38 18.16 0.56 -23.94
N SER A 39 17.11 0.62 -24.77
CA SER A 39 15.84 1.21 -24.37
C SER A 39 15.15 0.41 -23.25
N LEU A 40 15.15 -0.92 -23.35
CA LEU A 40 14.61 -1.80 -22.30
C LEU A 40 15.40 -1.69 -20.99
N SER A 41 16.72 -1.57 -21.04
CA SER A 41 17.55 -1.32 -19.85
C SER A 41 17.13 -0.03 -19.15
N ALA A 42 16.92 1.07 -19.89
CA ALA A 42 16.48 2.33 -19.32
C ALA A 42 15.14 2.19 -18.60
N VAL A 43 14.19 1.45 -19.18
CA VAL A 43 12.90 1.13 -18.53
C VAL A 43 13.12 0.29 -17.26
N MET A 44 13.98 -0.73 -17.29
CA MET A 44 14.28 -1.56 -16.12
C MET A 44 14.96 -0.75 -14.99
N LEU A 45 15.88 0.16 -15.31
CA LEU A 45 16.49 1.07 -14.35
C LEU A 45 15.46 2.02 -13.74
N PHE A 46 14.58 2.58 -14.57
CA PHE A 46 13.51 3.43 -14.09
C PHE A 46 12.62 2.67 -13.10
N LEU A 47 12.19 1.45 -13.44
CA LEU A 47 11.42 0.60 -12.54
C LEU A 47 12.21 0.28 -11.26
N PHE A 48 13.48 -0.07 -11.37
CA PHE A 48 14.36 -0.29 -10.22
C PHE A 48 14.33 0.91 -9.27
N VAL A 49 14.57 2.13 -9.77
CA VAL A 49 14.54 3.36 -8.96
C VAL A 49 13.17 3.57 -8.29
N VAL A 50 12.08 3.37 -9.04
CA VAL A 50 10.71 3.46 -8.50
C VAL A 50 10.48 2.46 -7.35
N PHE A 51 10.95 1.22 -7.49
CA PHE A 51 10.80 0.21 -6.44
C PHE A 51 11.74 0.46 -5.25
N VAL A 52 12.95 1.00 -5.47
CA VAL A 52 13.85 1.44 -4.38
C VAL A 52 13.14 2.51 -3.57
N TYR A 53 12.57 3.51 -4.26
CA TYR A 53 11.82 4.56 -3.60
C TYR A 53 10.72 4.00 -2.69
N LYS A 54 9.89 3.10 -3.23
CA LYS A 54 8.79 2.47 -2.48
C LYS A 54 9.27 1.64 -1.29
N CYS A 55 10.37 0.90 -1.43
CA CYS A 55 10.84 -0.01 -0.38
C CYS A 55 11.49 0.72 0.81
N PHE A 56 12.22 1.80 0.54
CA PHE A 56 13.02 2.47 1.55
C PHE A 56 12.33 3.67 2.16
N PHE A 57 11.58 4.43 1.36
CA PHE A 57 11.09 5.73 1.78
C PHE A 57 9.61 5.75 2.14
N ILE A 58 8.79 4.84 1.60
CA ILE A 58 7.39 4.75 2.00
C ILE A 58 7.26 3.87 3.25
N LYS A 59 6.60 4.41 4.27
CA LYS A 59 6.27 3.70 5.51
C LYS A 59 4.84 4.02 5.90
N VAL A 60 4.08 2.97 6.21
CA VAL A 60 2.78 3.11 6.86
C VAL A 60 2.84 2.39 8.20
N SER A 61 2.54 3.11 9.28
CA SER A 61 2.46 2.55 10.63
C SER A 61 1.07 2.74 11.24
N ILE A 62 0.66 1.74 12.02
CA ILE A 62 -0.54 1.78 12.86
C ILE A 62 -0.07 1.57 14.29
N ASP A 63 -0.31 2.56 15.15
CA ASP A 63 0.10 2.58 16.55
C ASP A 63 -0.92 3.35 17.42
N VAL A 64 -0.50 3.73 18.64
CA VAL A 64 -1.37 4.37 19.64
C VAL A 64 -1.87 5.73 19.16
N GLU A 65 -1.09 6.44 18.34
CA GLU A 65 -1.46 7.79 17.89
C GLU A 65 -2.43 7.74 16.72
N GLY A 66 -2.47 6.64 15.97
CA GLY A 66 -3.35 6.48 14.82
C GLY A 66 -2.70 5.73 13.66
N VAL A 67 -3.03 6.16 12.45
CA VAL A 67 -2.47 5.65 11.19
C VAL A 67 -1.62 6.72 10.54
N THR A 68 -0.33 6.43 10.37
CA THR A 68 0.65 7.37 9.82
C THR A 68 1.22 6.85 8.51
N TYR A 69 1.09 7.63 7.45
CA TYR A 69 1.82 7.48 6.20
C TYR A 69 3.01 8.45 6.17
N LYS A 70 4.19 7.96 5.84
CA LYS A 70 5.39 8.76 5.65
C LYS A 70 6.11 8.36 4.36
N SER A 71 6.55 9.36 3.61
CA SER A 71 7.40 9.26 2.43
C SER A 71 8.43 10.41 2.44
N LEU A 72 9.32 10.47 1.46
CA LEU A 72 10.22 11.64 1.33
C LEU A 72 9.47 12.95 1.05
N LEU A 73 8.33 12.88 0.35
CA LEU A 73 7.65 14.07 -0.18
C LEU A 73 6.40 14.44 0.62
N LYS A 74 5.87 13.49 1.40
CA LYS A 74 4.60 13.63 2.08
C LYS A 74 4.57 12.83 3.36
N GLU A 75 4.09 13.46 4.42
CA GLU A 75 3.74 12.85 5.69
C GLU A 75 2.27 13.16 5.96
N LYS A 76 1.53 12.15 6.45
CA LYS A 76 0.11 12.27 6.77
C LYS A 76 -0.19 11.36 7.96
N GLN A 77 -0.85 11.93 8.96
CA GLN A 77 -1.29 11.20 10.14
C GLN A 77 -2.81 11.35 10.28
N LEU A 78 -3.51 10.24 10.50
CA LEU A 78 -4.92 10.21 10.86
C LEU A 78 -5.01 9.69 12.29
N LYS A 79 -5.48 10.53 13.23
CA LYS A 79 -5.60 10.11 14.62
C LYS A 79 -6.85 9.26 14.84
N TRP A 80 -6.84 8.39 15.84
CA TRP A 80 -7.99 7.50 16.09
C TRP A 80 -9.31 8.23 16.35
N ASN A 81 -9.27 9.40 17.02
CA ASN A 81 -10.44 10.24 17.27
C ASN A 81 -10.97 10.96 16.02
N GLU A 82 -10.16 11.06 14.96
CA GLU A 82 -10.55 11.64 13.67
C GLU A 82 -11.05 10.54 12.71
N ILE A 83 -10.67 9.28 12.93
CA ILE A 83 -11.05 8.16 12.06
C ILE A 83 -12.50 7.75 12.36
N ASN A 84 -13.42 8.24 11.52
CA ASN A 84 -14.84 7.89 11.57
C ASN A 84 -15.07 6.40 11.25
N ASP A 85 -14.39 5.87 10.23
CA ASP A 85 -14.57 4.49 9.83
C ASP A 85 -13.33 3.88 9.16
N VAL A 86 -13.38 2.57 9.02
CA VAL A 86 -12.44 1.79 8.25
C VAL A 86 -13.23 1.08 7.17
N LEU A 87 -12.97 1.41 5.90
CA LEU A 87 -13.65 0.79 4.77
C LEU A 87 -12.80 -0.32 4.17
N ILE A 88 -13.44 -1.40 3.77
CA ILE A 88 -12.85 -2.46 2.95
C ILE A 88 -13.29 -2.25 1.50
N VAL A 89 -12.31 -2.07 0.62
CA VAL A 89 -12.52 -2.00 -0.82
C VAL A 89 -12.36 -3.39 -1.40
N VAL A 90 -13.47 -4.03 -1.78
CA VAL A 90 -13.46 -5.35 -2.42
C VAL A 90 -13.21 -5.14 -3.90
N ARG A 91 -12.05 -5.58 -4.37
CA ARG A 91 -11.69 -5.53 -5.79
C ARG A 91 -12.59 -6.50 -6.57
N GLU A 92 -13.70 -6.01 -7.11
CA GLU A 92 -14.36 -6.67 -8.23
C GLU A 92 -13.95 -5.95 -9.52
N ARG A 93 -13.81 -6.71 -10.62
CA ARG A 93 -13.58 -6.17 -11.99
C ARG A 93 -14.78 -5.36 -12.51
N ARG A 94 -15.55 -4.72 -11.62
CA ARG A 94 -16.68 -3.86 -11.96
C ARG A 94 -16.19 -2.44 -12.15
N SER A 95 -16.89 -1.68 -12.96
CA SER A 95 -16.66 -0.26 -13.21
C SER A 95 -16.81 0.63 -11.95
N VAL A 96 -17.33 0.08 -10.84
CA VAL A 96 -17.56 0.77 -9.57
C VAL A 96 -17.03 -0.09 -8.42
N ALA A 97 -16.30 0.52 -7.49
CA ALA A 97 -15.76 -0.16 -6.31
C ALA A 97 -16.83 -0.34 -5.23
N ASP A 98 -16.90 -1.53 -4.63
CA ASP A 98 -17.76 -1.78 -3.47
C ASP A 98 -17.00 -1.50 -2.18
N TYR A 99 -17.61 -0.67 -1.33
CA TYR A 99 -17.10 -0.33 0.00
C TYR A 99 -17.96 -1.01 1.07
N TYR A 100 -17.30 -1.68 2.01
CA TYR A 100 -17.95 -2.26 3.18
C TYR A 100 -17.33 -1.67 4.43
N LYS A 101 -18.10 -1.46 5.50
CA LYS A 101 -17.48 -1.19 6.80
C LYS A 101 -16.67 -2.39 7.24
N PHE A 102 -15.58 -2.12 7.95
CA PHE A 102 -14.66 -3.16 8.40
C PHE A 102 -15.37 -4.25 9.21
N ASP A 103 -16.16 -3.87 10.20
CA ASP A 103 -16.81 -4.83 11.09
C ASP A 103 -17.90 -5.64 10.38
N GLU A 104 -18.71 -5.00 9.53
CA GLU A 104 -19.71 -5.67 8.70
C GLU A 104 -19.08 -6.73 7.79
N TRP A 105 -17.96 -6.38 7.17
CA TRP A 105 -17.24 -7.28 6.28
C TRP A 105 -16.62 -8.46 7.03
N MET A 106 -16.04 -8.20 8.20
CA MET A 106 -15.44 -9.23 9.06
C MET A 106 -16.51 -10.21 9.57
N ASN A 107 -17.67 -9.70 9.97
CA ASN A 107 -18.81 -10.53 10.42
C ASN A 107 -19.35 -11.42 9.30
N ALA A 108 -19.23 -10.99 8.04
CA ALA A 108 -19.62 -11.79 6.87
C ALA A 108 -18.59 -12.87 6.48
N GLY A 109 -17.45 -13.00 7.19
CA GLY A 109 -16.49 -14.10 7.02
C GLY A 109 -15.69 -14.10 5.70
N LYS A 110 -15.58 -12.97 4.99
CA LYS A 110 -15.04 -12.88 3.62
C LYS A 110 -13.49 -12.94 3.49
N ALA A 111 -12.78 -13.56 4.44
CA ALA A 111 -11.32 -13.48 4.66
C ALA A 111 -10.37 -13.85 3.48
N GLY A 112 -10.85 -14.43 2.38
CA GLY A 112 -10.01 -15.05 1.33
C GLY A 112 -9.66 -14.22 0.08
N LYS A 113 -10.12 -12.97 -0.06
CA LYS A 113 -9.84 -12.14 -1.26
C LYS A 113 -8.70 -11.14 -1.00
N SER A 114 -8.08 -10.62 -2.07
CA SER A 114 -7.16 -9.46 -1.97
C SER A 114 -7.95 -8.15 -1.98
N TYR A 115 -8.00 -7.46 -0.85
CA TYR A 115 -8.71 -6.18 -0.68
C TYR A 115 -7.83 -5.11 -0.02
N PHE A 116 -8.30 -3.88 -0.06
CA PHE A 116 -7.66 -2.74 0.57
C PHE A 116 -8.48 -2.24 1.75
N VAL A 117 -7.80 -1.77 2.78
CA VAL A 117 -8.35 -1.06 3.91
C VAL A 117 -8.16 0.42 3.66
N LEU A 118 -9.20 1.21 3.87
CA LEU A 118 -9.19 2.65 3.75
C LEU A 118 -9.57 3.26 5.11
N PHE A 119 -8.62 3.95 5.73
CA PHE A 119 -8.87 4.76 6.92
C PHE A 119 -9.40 6.11 6.47
N ARG A 120 -10.54 6.56 7.03
CA ARG A 120 -11.20 7.81 6.62
C ARG A 120 -11.56 8.71 7.79
N THR A 121 -11.42 10.02 7.57
CA THR A 121 -11.86 11.08 8.50
C THR A 121 -13.16 11.78 8.08
N THR A 122 -13.78 11.32 7.00
CA THR A 122 -15.04 11.86 6.44
C THR A 122 -16.08 10.76 6.25
N GLU A 123 -17.35 11.14 6.24
CA GLU A 123 -18.46 10.24 5.93
C GLU A 123 -18.59 9.93 4.43
N GLY A 124 -17.97 10.77 3.57
CA GLY A 124 -17.95 10.57 2.12
C GLY A 124 -17.14 9.35 1.70
N PHE A 125 -17.52 8.77 0.55
CA PHE A 125 -16.68 7.81 -0.16
C PHE A 125 -15.71 8.55 -1.08
N PRO A 126 -14.52 7.97 -1.36
CA PRO A 126 -13.55 8.60 -2.24
C PRO A 126 -14.11 8.73 -3.65
N GLU A 127 -13.89 9.90 -4.25
CA GLU A 127 -14.33 10.21 -5.61
C GLU A 127 -13.65 9.34 -6.66
N ASN A 128 -12.41 8.90 -6.40
CA ASN A 128 -11.62 8.08 -7.32
C ASN A 128 -11.48 6.63 -6.83
N PRO A 129 -12.08 5.63 -7.51
CA PRO A 129 -11.99 4.23 -7.14
C PRO A 129 -10.64 3.57 -7.51
N MET A 130 -9.77 4.26 -8.25
CA MET A 130 -8.43 3.76 -8.59
C MET A 130 -7.46 4.01 -7.43
N PHE A 131 -7.64 3.26 -6.34
CA PHE A 131 -6.76 3.31 -5.19
C PHE A 131 -5.37 2.77 -5.55
N MET A 132 -4.40 3.67 -5.73
CA MET A 132 -3.01 3.26 -5.82
C MET A 132 -2.50 2.83 -4.45
N PHE A 133 -1.78 1.71 -4.47
CA PHE A 133 -1.03 1.06 -3.40
C PHE A 133 -0.63 1.95 -2.22
N SER A 134 -1.03 1.55 -1.00
CA SER A 134 -0.45 1.97 0.28
C SER A 134 -0.07 3.46 0.39
N ALA A 135 -0.93 4.35 -0.11
CA ALA A 135 -0.67 5.79 -0.20
C ALA A 135 -1.87 6.62 0.29
N PRO A 136 -1.66 7.90 0.63
CA PRO A 136 -2.75 8.86 0.82
C PRO A 136 -3.48 9.02 -0.51
N THR A 137 -4.79 8.83 -0.52
CA THR A 137 -5.60 8.99 -1.74
C THR A 137 -6.21 10.40 -1.82
N SER A 138 -6.45 11.04 -0.67
CA SER A 138 -6.77 12.47 -0.54
C SER A 138 -6.31 13.00 0.83
N GLU A 139 -6.75 14.19 1.23
CA GLU A 139 -6.58 14.72 2.59
C GLU A 139 -7.29 13.89 3.66
N ASP A 140 -8.34 13.15 3.31
CA ASP A 140 -9.18 12.43 4.29
C ASP A 140 -8.89 10.93 4.39
N TYR A 141 -8.12 10.38 3.44
CA TYR A 141 -7.97 8.93 3.31
C TYR A 141 -6.52 8.42 3.35
N ILE A 142 -6.30 7.27 3.98
CA ILE A 142 -5.07 6.46 3.83
C ILE A 142 -5.48 5.04 3.43
N SER A 143 -5.01 4.56 2.27
CA SER A 143 -5.26 3.18 1.82
C SER A 143 -4.07 2.28 2.18
N VAL A 144 -4.33 1.03 2.57
CA VAL A 144 -3.33 -0.03 2.74
C VAL A 144 -3.89 -1.37 2.26
N GLN A 145 -3.06 -2.27 1.73
CA GLN A 145 -3.54 -3.63 1.44
C GLN A 145 -3.87 -4.32 2.76
N PHE A 146 -4.99 -5.02 2.82
CA PHE A 146 -5.32 -5.77 4.03
C PHE A 146 -4.31 -6.90 4.27
N ARG A 147 -3.95 -7.06 5.55
CA ARG A 147 -3.23 -8.21 6.09
C ARG A 147 -3.88 -8.57 7.43
N PRO A 148 -3.97 -9.86 7.82
CA PRO A 148 -4.56 -10.26 9.11
C PRO A 148 -3.95 -9.53 10.33
N ALA A 149 -2.68 -9.12 10.25
CA ALA A 149 -2.03 -8.35 11.29
C ALA A 149 -2.60 -6.92 11.48
N ILE A 150 -3.20 -6.33 10.45
CA ILE A 150 -3.90 -5.03 10.54
C ILE A 150 -5.12 -5.15 11.43
N GLN A 151 -5.90 -6.23 11.32
CA GLN A 151 -7.05 -6.47 12.19
C GLN A 151 -6.63 -6.47 13.68
N LYS A 152 -5.55 -7.18 14.00
CA LYS A 152 -5.00 -7.21 15.37
C LYS A 152 -4.57 -5.83 15.84
N ALA A 153 -3.95 -5.03 14.96
CA ALA A 153 -3.51 -3.67 15.27
C ALA A 153 -4.71 -2.73 15.55
N ILE A 154 -5.74 -2.76 14.70
CA ILE A 154 -6.94 -1.93 14.88
C ILE A 154 -7.67 -2.31 16.18
N ALA A 155 -7.89 -3.60 16.42
CA ALA A 155 -8.59 -4.10 17.61
C ALA A 155 -7.86 -3.77 18.92
N GLN A 156 -6.53 -3.59 18.89
CA GLN A 156 -5.76 -3.19 20.05
C GLN A 156 -6.04 -1.74 20.48
N TYR A 157 -6.41 -0.86 19.54
CA TYR A 157 -6.45 0.60 19.76
C TYR A 157 -7.85 1.21 19.65
N ARG A 158 -8.86 0.47 19.19
CA ARG A 158 -10.27 0.88 19.16
C ARG A 158 -11.08 0.47 20.42
N LYS A 159 -10.40 0.17 21.54
CA LYS A 159 -11.07 -0.17 22.81
C LYS A 159 -11.53 1.06 23.56
#